data_AF-A0A223AX66-F1
#
_entry.id   AF-A0A223AX66-F1
#
_cell.length_a   1.000
_cell.length_b   1.000
_cell.length_c   1.000
_cell.angle_alpha   90.00
_cell.angle_beta   90.00
_cell.angle_gamma   90.00
#
_symmetry.space_group_name_H-M   'P 1'
#
loop_
_entity.id
_entity.type
_entity.pdbx_description
1 polymer ?
#
loop_
_entity_poly.entity_id
_entity_poly.type
_entity_poly.pdbx_seq_one_letter_code
_entity_poly.pdbx_strand_id
1 'polypeptide(L)'
;MKTINFYKKTDKVFSVYSESLENVINNPLSYFQGYTNDMIITDITFQYPIYKDEKLREMTKEEKIRAGIDVQLEPGEIIKDRNLIKIPQPSKYHTWDNVRQEWDIDLKEVKRTFRHKFQNILLEKVYEDYNYNGKVFQMGPNDELNFLRVKSAIDIAGNSDDAGLIEQALKILNIEVTEEVKTGIKKAIKDKNLMAFIKSLPINWRLKDNSVAKVTFTDINNIYLMWILRGTAAQEKYTAITLKISTAKTVNELEAIKWE
;
A
#
# COMPACT_ATOMS: atom_id res chain seq x y z
N MET A 1 5.27 34.97 -32.17
CA MET A 1 5.20 36.35 -31.65
C MET A 1 4.82 36.32 -30.18
N LYS A 2 5.44 37.18 -29.37
CA LYS A 2 5.19 37.38 -27.93
C LYS A 2 4.80 38.83 -27.68
N THR A 3 4.06 39.07 -26.60
CA THR A 3 3.83 40.44 -26.11
C THR A 3 5.03 40.88 -25.30
N ILE A 4 5.70 41.95 -25.73
CA ILE A 4 6.79 42.61 -25.02
C ILE A 4 6.24 43.88 -24.38
N ASN A 5 6.44 44.02 -23.08
CA ASN A 5 5.91 45.09 -22.26
C ASN A 5 7.02 46.09 -21.90
N PHE A 6 6.66 47.36 -21.93
CA PHE A 6 7.46 48.47 -21.40
C PHE A 6 6.84 48.92 -20.10
N TYR A 7 7.63 48.90 -19.04
CA TYR A 7 7.22 49.34 -17.71
C TYR A 7 8.02 50.56 -17.27
N LYS A 8 7.35 51.51 -16.61
CA LYS A 8 7.99 52.61 -15.90
C LYS A 8 7.68 52.46 -14.41
N LYS A 9 8.70 52.12 -13.62
CA LYS A 9 8.51 51.61 -12.25
C LYS A 9 7.57 50.39 -12.26
N THR A 10 6.35 50.53 -11.73
CA THR A 10 5.32 49.47 -11.70
C THR A 10 4.28 49.59 -12.80
N ASP A 11 4.21 50.74 -13.47
CA ASP A 11 3.15 51.02 -14.44
C ASP A 11 3.53 50.46 -15.81
N LYS A 12 2.66 49.62 -16.37
CA LYS A 12 2.79 49.17 -17.76
C LYS A 12 2.38 50.30 -18.68
N VAL A 13 3.34 50.92 -19.36
CA VAL A 13 3.11 52.11 -20.19
C VAL A 13 2.86 51.78 -21.65
N PHE A 14 3.39 50.65 -22.15
CA PHE A 14 3.21 50.23 -23.54
C PHE A 14 3.40 48.72 -23.70
N SER A 15 2.82 48.13 -24.74
CA SER A 15 3.02 46.73 -25.13
C SER A 15 3.10 46.62 -26.65
N VAL A 16 3.98 45.77 -27.14
CA VAL A 16 4.16 45.50 -28.58
C VAL A 16 4.24 43.99 -28.83
N TYR A 17 3.78 43.54 -29.99
CA TYR A 17 4.02 42.17 -30.44
C TYR A 17 5.34 42.09 -31.20
N SER A 18 6.25 41.22 -30.74
CA SER A 18 7.55 41.00 -31.40
C SER A 18 7.90 39.52 -31.46
N GLU A 19 8.80 39.15 -32.35
CA GLU A 19 9.32 37.78 -32.44
C GLU A 19 10.36 37.49 -31.35
N SER A 20 11.08 38.51 -30.89
CA SER A 20 12.16 38.38 -29.91
C SER A 20 12.18 39.56 -28.93
N LEU A 21 12.36 39.24 -27.64
CA LEU A 21 12.62 40.23 -26.59
C LEU A 21 13.94 40.96 -26.84
N GLU A 22 14.97 40.24 -27.28
CA GLU A 22 16.30 40.79 -27.53
C GLU A 22 16.29 41.83 -28.66
N ASN A 23 15.49 41.61 -29.72
CA ASN A 23 15.33 42.61 -30.78
C ASN A 23 14.75 43.93 -30.25
N VAL A 24 13.79 43.85 -29.32
CA VAL A 24 13.18 45.03 -28.69
C VAL A 24 14.15 45.71 -27.72
N ILE A 25 14.94 44.94 -26.96
CA ILE A 25 15.96 45.48 -26.04
C ILE A 25 17.10 46.18 -26.81
N ASN A 26 17.55 45.61 -27.93
CA ASN A 26 18.65 46.17 -28.71
C ASN A 26 18.26 47.43 -29.50
N ASN A 27 16.96 47.60 -29.81
CA ASN A 27 16.48 48.74 -30.59
C ASN A 27 15.09 49.25 -30.13
N PRO A 28 14.96 49.71 -28.87
CA PRO A 28 13.65 49.98 -28.26
C PRO A 28 12.89 51.14 -28.91
N LEU A 29 13.60 52.17 -29.40
CA LEU A 29 13.01 53.33 -30.07
C LEU A 29 12.30 52.97 -31.38
N SER A 30 12.69 51.86 -32.04
CA SER A 30 12.00 51.37 -33.25
C SER A 30 10.65 50.73 -32.94
N TYR A 31 10.44 50.30 -31.70
CA TYR A 31 9.17 49.69 -31.26
C TYR A 31 8.32 50.66 -30.45
N PHE A 32 8.95 51.57 -29.71
CA PHE A 32 8.26 52.56 -28.88
C PHE A 32 9.05 53.87 -28.86
N GLN A 33 8.58 54.86 -29.63
CA GLN A 33 9.22 56.18 -29.73
C GLN A 33 9.28 56.94 -28.39
N GLY A 34 8.37 56.62 -27.45
CA GLY A 34 8.35 57.19 -26.10
C GLY A 34 9.29 56.50 -25.10
N TYR A 35 10.16 55.60 -25.57
CA TYR A 35 11.11 54.90 -24.72
C TYR A 35 12.07 55.86 -24.02
N THR A 36 12.31 55.61 -22.74
CA THR A 36 13.33 56.29 -21.94
C THR A 36 14.19 55.24 -21.21
N ASN A 37 15.46 55.56 -20.95
CA ASN A 37 16.43 54.60 -20.38
C ASN A 37 16.05 54.06 -18.98
N ASP A 38 15.14 54.73 -18.27
CA ASP A 38 14.58 54.29 -16.99
C ASP A 38 13.42 53.28 -17.14
N MET A 39 13.04 52.90 -18.36
CA MET A 39 12.02 51.89 -18.62
C MET A 39 12.59 50.47 -18.63
N ILE A 40 11.79 49.52 -18.16
CA ILE A 40 12.10 48.10 -18.15
C ILE A 40 11.34 47.41 -19.28
N ILE A 41 12.08 46.66 -20.11
CA ILE A 41 11.54 45.89 -21.23
C ILE A 41 11.55 44.42 -20.85
N THR A 42 10.39 43.76 -20.92
CA THR A 42 10.24 42.35 -20.54
C THR A 42 9.11 41.68 -21.31
N ASP A 43 9.20 40.37 -21.55
CA ASP A 43 8.11 39.57 -22.10
C ASP A 43 7.16 39.02 -21.02
N ILE A 44 7.38 39.39 -19.76
CA ILE A 44 6.53 39.03 -18.62
C ILE A 44 5.44 40.08 -18.41
N THR A 45 4.21 39.63 -18.14
CA THR A 45 3.11 40.49 -17.69
C THR A 45 2.88 40.26 -16.20
N PHE A 46 3.07 41.30 -15.40
CA PHE A 46 2.83 41.26 -13.95
C PHE A 46 1.38 41.64 -13.64
N GLN A 47 0.74 40.91 -12.73
CA GLN A 47 -0.61 41.22 -12.24
C GLN A 47 -0.53 42.22 -11.08
N TYR A 48 0.39 41.99 -10.14
CA TYR A 48 0.70 42.89 -9.03
C TYR A 48 2.19 43.21 -9.05
N PRO A 49 2.63 44.14 -9.94
CA PRO A 49 4.03 44.50 -10.07
C PRO A 49 4.55 45.21 -8.80
N ILE A 50 5.79 44.91 -8.44
CA ILE A 50 6.56 45.65 -7.44
C ILE A 50 7.94 45.97 -7.99
N TYR A 51 8.37 47.21 -7.77
CA TYR A 51 9.72 47.65 -8.06
C TYR A 51 10.50 47.73 -6.74
N LYS A 52 11.39 46.76 -6.51
CA LYS A 52 12.18 46.64 -5.28
C LYS A 52 13.55 46.07 -5.59
N ASP A 53 14.58 46.55 -4.89
CA ASP A 53 15.97 46.13 -5.10
C ASP A 53 16.42 46.30 -6.57
N GLU A 54 16.01 47.43 -7.17
CA GLU A 54 16.26 47.80 -8.58
C GLU A 54 15.70 46.81 -9.63
N LYS A 55 14.76 45.95 -9.23
CA LYS A 55 14.14 44.97 -10.12
C LYS A 55 12.62 45.09 -10.11
N LEU A 56 12.04 45.01 -11.30
CA LEU A 56 10.61 44.81 -11.48
C LEU A 56 10.30 43.32 -11.46
N ARG A 57 9.39 42.91 -10.57
CA ARG A 57 8.87 41.54 -10.51
C ARG A 57 7.43 41.51 -10.00
N GLU A 58 6.82 40.34 -10.03
CA GLU A 58 5.54 40.08 -9.34
C GLU A 58 5.77 40.13 -7.82
N MET A 59 4.82 40.70 -7.08
CA MET A 59 4.80 40.63 -5.62
C MET A 59 4.80 39.18 -5.14
N THR A 60 5.58 38.89 -4.08
CA THR A 60 5.46 37.60 -3.39
C THR A 60 4.11 37.52 -2.67
N LYS A 61 3.72 36.31 -2.24
CA LYS A 61 2.49 36.12 -1.45
C LYS A 61 2.48 37.00 -0.20
N GLU A 62 3.61 37.11 0.50
CA GLU A 62 3.78 37.93 1.70
C GLU A 62 3.68 39.43 1.39
N GLU A 63 4.17 39.87 0.23
CA GLU A 63 4.05 41.26 -0.22
C GLU A 63 2.60 41.60 -0.58
N LYS A 64 1.89 40.69 -1.26
CA LYS A 64 0.45 40.83 -1.54
C LYS A 64 -0.36 40.98 -0.25
N ILE A 65 -0.11 40.13 0.74
CA ILE A 65 -0.78 40.22 2.05
C ILE A 65 -0.49 41.55 2.74
N ARG A 66 0.78 42.01 2.74
CA ARG A 66 1.15 43.32 3.33
C ARG A 66 0.47 44.50 2.63
N ALA A 67 0.24 44.39 1.32
CA ALA A 67 -0.48 45.37 0.52
C ALA A 67 -2.02 45.27 0.64
N GLY A 68 -2.56 44.31 1.41
CA GLY A 68 -4.00 44.09 1.54
C GLY A 68 -4.64 43.45 0.31
N ILE A 69 -3.85 42.77 -0.52
CA ILE A 69 -4.33 42.00 -1.68
C ILE A 69 -4.68 40.59 -1.20
N ASP A 70 -5.88 40.14 -1.53
CA ASP A 70 -6.35 38.80 -1.20
C ASP A 70 -5.51 37.73 -1.91
N VAL A 71 -5.13 36.70 -1.14
CA VAL A 71 -4.38 35.54 -1.65
C VAL A 71 -5.05 34.25 -1.20
N GLN A 72 -4.97 33.22 -2.03
CA GLN A 72 -5.37 31.88 -1.65
C GLN A 72 -4.38 31.33 -0.62
N LEU A 73 -4.87 30.86 0.52
CA LEU A 73 -4.07 30.24 1.56
C LEU A 73 -3.98 28.72 1.35
N GLU A 74 -2.80 28.17 1.60
CA GLU A 74 -2.59 26.72 1.64
C GLU A 74 -2.93 26.17 3.04
N PRO A 75 -3.20 24.85 3.17
CA PRO A 75 -3.31 24.21 4.47
C PRO A 75 -2.13 24.54 5.40
N GLY A 76 -2.42 25.02 6.61
CA GLY A 76 -1.41 25.46 7.57
C GLY A 76 -1.06 26.95 7.47
N GLU A 77 -1.63 27.71 6.54
CA GLU A 77 -1.37 29.14 6.40
C GLU A 77 -2.50 30.01 6.99
N ILE A 78 -2.11 31.03 7.75
CA ILE A 78 -3.03 32.03 8.31
C ILE A 78 -2.46 33.43 8.11
N ILE A 79 -3.34 34.44 8.07
CA ILE A 79 -2.96 35.84 8.04
C ILE A 79 -3.26 36.45 9.41
N LYS A 80 -2.23 37.01 10.06
CA LYS A 80 -2.37 37.77 11.31
C LYS A 80 -1.57 39.05 11.22
N ASP A 81 -2.19 40.18 11.51
CA ASP A 81 -1.55 41.51 11.47
C ASP A 81 -0.83 41.80 10.12
N ARG A 82 -1.47 41.45 9.00
CA ARG A 82 -0.91 41.54 7.63
C ARG A 82 0.39 40.74 7.40
N ASN A 83 0.64 39.73 8.22
CA ASN A 83 1.74 38.78 8.04
C ASN A 83 1.21 37.37 7.78
N LEU A 84 1.87 36.67 6.86
CA LEU A 84 1.65 35.24 6.63
C LEU A 84 2.33 34.44 7.72
N ILE A 85 1.56 33.63 8.44
CA ILE A 85 2.07 32.66 9.42
C ILE A 85 1.86 31.27 8.84
N LYS A 86 2.92 30.45 8.86
CA LYS A 86 2.89 29.05 8.42
C LYS A 86 3.01 28.13 9.63
N ILE A 87 1.99 27.33 9.86
CA ILE A 87 1.91 26.35 10.95
C ILE A 87 2.25 24.98 10.35
N PRO A 88 3.37 24.34 10.74
CA PRO A 88 3.78 23.07 10.17
C PRO A 88 2.77 21.96 10.48
N GLN A 89 2.55 21.08 9.52
CA GLN A 89 1.69 19.92 9.70
C GLN A 89 2.33 18.94 10.71
N PRO A 90 1.64 18.58 11.82
CA PRO A 90 2.24 17.71 12.83
C PRO A 90 2.54 16.29 12.32
N SER A 91 1.68 15.77 11.44
CA SER A 91 1.88 14.50 10.76
C SER A 91 1.05 14.45 9.49
N LYS A 92 1.37 13.56 8.55
CA LYS A 92 0.56 13.30 7.34
C LYS A 92 -0.92 12.94 7.58
N TYR A 93 -1.30 12.57 8.80
CA TYR A 93 -2.68 12.23 9.18
C TYR A 93 -3.53 13.42 9.66
N HIS A 94 -2.93 14.59 9.85
CA HIS A 94 -3.67 15.78 10.25
C HIS A 94 -4.24 16.48 9.01
N THR A 95 -5.45 17.00 9.13
CA THR A 95 -6.12 17.79 8.11
C THR A 95 -6.30 19.21 8.60
N TRP A 96 -6.21 20.18 7.70
CA TRP A 96 -6.34 21.58 8.08
C TRP A 96 -7.81 21.98 8.20
N ASP A 97 -8.21 22.49 9.37
CA ASP A 97 -9.52 23.11 9.58
C ASP A 97 -9.42 24.61 9.23
N ASN A 98 -10.02 25.00 8.10
CA ASN A 98 -10.01 26.40 7.66
C ASN A 98 -10.80 27.36 8.57
N VAL A 99 -11.77 26.85 9.33
CA VAL A 99 -12.63 27.65 10.21
C VAL A 99 -11.90 27.91 11.52
N ARG A 100 -11.36 26.85 12.14
CA ARG A 100 -10.61 26.96 13.40
C ARG A 100 -9.17 27.41 13.21
N GLN A 101 -8.67 27.34 11.98
CA GLN A 101 -7.29 27.66 11.63
C GLN A 101 -6.27 26.82 12.41
N GLU A 102 -6.56 25.52 12.54
CA GLU A 102 -5.74 24.56 13.26
C GLU A 102 -5.64 23.22 12.53
N TRP A 103 -4.64 22.42 12.89
CA TRP A 103 -4.52 21.05 12.41
C TRP A 103 -5.43 20.14 13.25
N ASP A 104 -6.46 19.57 12.61
CA ASP A 104 -7.37 18.61 13.22
C ASP A 104 -6.98 17.17 12.84
N ILE A 105 -7.44 16.20 13.63
CA ILE A 105 -7.17 14.79 13.43
C ILE A 105 -8.35 13.90 13.83
N ASP A 106 -8.84 13.12 12.86
CA ASP A 106 -9.72 12.00 13.16
C ASP A 106 -8.89 10.78 13.59
N LEU A 107 -8.58 10.70 14.89
CA LEU A 107 -7.80 9.59 15.44
C LEU A 107 -8.50 8.23 15.24
N LYS A 108 -9.83 8.20 15.15
CA LYS A 108 -10.58 6.95 14.90
C LYS A 108 -10.29 6.42 13.50
N GLU A 109 -10.25 7.32 12.53
CA GLU A 109 -9.87 7.00 11.15
C GLU A 109 -8.42 6.57 11.04
N VAL A 110 -7.50 7.29 11.69
CA VAL A 110 -6.07 6.90 11.71
C VAL A 110 -5.90 5.50 12.29
N LYS A 111 -6.54 5.19 13.42
CA LYS A 111 -6.55 3.83 13.99
C LYS A 111 -7.08 2.79 13.01
N ARG A 112 -8.08 3.13 12.19
CA ARG A 112 -8.61 2.24 11.14
C ARG A 112 -7.55 1.96 10.07
N THR A 113 -6.86 2.98 9.59
CA THR A 113 -5.75 2.84 8.64
C THR A 113 -4.65 1.91 9.19
N PHE A 114 -4.25 2.08 10.45
CA PHE A 114 -3.24 1.21 11.07
C PHE A 114 -3.73 -0.24 11.21
N ARG A 115 -5.00 -0.49 11.59
CA ARG A 115 -5.55 -1.85 11.62
C ARG A 115 -5.47 -2.52 10.26
N HIS A 116 -5.88 -1.84 9.18
CA HIS A 116 -5.80 -2.39 7.82
C HIS A 116 -4.35 -2.70 7.41
N LYS A 117 -3.40 -1.82 7.73
CA LYS A 117 -1.97 -2.07 7.49
C LYS A 117 -1.52 -3.40 8.11
N PHE A 118 -1.82 -3.63 9.39
CA PHE A 118 -1.41 -4.86 10.08
C PHE A 118 -2.26 -6.08 9.70
N GLN A 119 -3.51 -5.88 9.29
CA GLN A 119 -4.34 -6.94 8.73
C GLN A 119 -3.76 -7.47 7.41
N ASN A 120 -3.20 -6.61 6.57
CA ASN A 120 -2.51 -7.04 5.36
C ASN A 120 -1.27 -7.89 5.70
N ILE A 121 -0.47 -7.46 6.68
CA ILE A 121 0.70 -8.23 7.16
C ILE A 121 0.26 -9.60 7.71
N LEU A 122 -0.84 -9.65 8.47
CA LEU A 122 -1.43 -10.91 8.94
C LEU A 122 -1.75 -11.84 7.77
N LEU A 123 -2.44 -11.35 6.75
CA LEU A 123 -2.79 -12.16 5.57
C LEU A 123 -1.55 -12.66 4.83
N GLU A 124 -0.53 -11.82 4.65
CA GLU A 124 0.75 -12.23 4.07
C GLU A 124 1.42 -13.36 4.87
N LYS A 125 1.42 -13.26 6.21
CA LYS A 125 2.00 -14.29 7.09
C LYS A 125 1.20 -15.59 7.11
N VAL A 126 -0.13 -15.51 7.05
CA VAL A 126 -1.00 -16.69 7.00
C VAL A 126 -0.79 -17.45 5.69
N TYR A 127 -0.74 -16.74 4.56
CA TYR A 127 -0.71 -17.34 3.23
C TYR A 127 0.69 -17.41 2.59
N GLU A 128 1.74 -17.25 3.39
CA GLU A 128 3.13 -17.43 2.96
C GLU A 128 3.38 -18.89 2.54
N ASP A 129 4.08 -19.11 1.43
CA ASP A 129 4.44 -20.47 0.99
C ASP A 129 5.25 -21.20 2.10
N TYR A 130 5.17 -22.53 2.16
CA TYR A 130 5.81 -23.31 3.23
C TYR A 130 6.85 -24.27 2.67
N ASN A 131 8.08 -24.18 3.17
CA ASN A 131 9.15 -25.12 2.82
C ASN A 131 9.12 -26.33 3.76
N TYR A 132 8.90 -27.51 3.20
CA TYR A 132 8.97 -28.78 3.91
C TYR A 132 9.98 -29.70 3.22
N ASN A 133 11.09 -30.00 3.90
CA ASN A 133 12.17 -30.86 3.39
C ASN A 133 12.68 -30.44 2.00
N GLY A 134 12.84 -29.14 1.76
CA GLY A 134 13.32 -28.59 0.48
C GLY A 134 12.24 -28.47 -0.60
N LYS A 135 11.01 -28.88 -0.33
CA LYS A 135 9.86 -28.76 -1.24
C LYS A 135 9.00 -27.57 -0.81
N VAL A 136 8.70 -26.67 -1.75
CA VAL A 136 7.90 -25.47 -1.46
C VAL A 136 6.43 -25.74 -1.79
N PHE A 137 5.60 -25.73 -0.75
CA PHE A 137 4.17 -25.90 -0.84
C PHE A 137 3.48 -24.54 -0.94
N GLN A 138 2.57 -24.42 -1.90
CA GLN A 138 1.74 -23.24 -2.04
C GLN A 138 0.65 -23.25 -0.97
N MET A 139 0.53 -22.15 -0.23
CA MET A 139 -0.40 -22.00 0.89
C MET A 139 -1.35 -20.82 0.68
N GLY A 140 -2.01 -20.75 -0.47
CA GLY A 140 -2.98 -19.70 -0.76
C GLY A 140 -4.38 -19.99 -0.19
N PRO A 141 -5.28 -19.00 -0.14
CA PRO A 141 -6.67 -19.19 0.29
C PRO A 141 -7.39 -20.29 -0.48
N ASN A 142 -7.10 -20.42 -1.78
CA ASN A 142 -7.69 -21.46 -2.64
C ASN A 142 -7.04 -22.84 -2.43
N ASP A 143 -5.84 -22.90 -1.86
CA ASP A 143 -5.11 -24.15 -1.64
C ASP A 143 -5.53 -24.85 -0.35
N GLU A 144 -6.02 -24.11 0.65
CA GLU A 144 -6.53 -24.66 1.92
C GLU A 144 -7.63 -25.70 1.67
N LEU A 145 -8.51 -25.44 0.70
CA LEU A 145 -9.56 -26.37 0.29
C LEU A 145 -9.00 -27.72 -0.18
N ASN A 146 -7.84 -27.73 -0.83
CA ASN A 146 -7.20 -28.98 -1.27
C ASN A 146 -6.71 -29.79 -0.07
N PHE A 147 -6.09 -29.14 0.92
CA PHE A 147 -5.67 -29.80 2.16
C PHE A 147 -6.87 -30.36 2.92
N LEU A 148 -7.94 -29.57 3.08
CA LEU A 148 -9.17 -30.00 3.75
C LEU A 148 -9.85 -31.17 3.03
N ARG A 149 -9.95 -31.12 1.70
CA ARG A 149 -10.54 -32.21 0.92
C ARG A 149 -9.77 -33.52 1.10
N VAL A 150 -8.43 -33.45 1.03
CA VAL A 150 -7.57 -34.63 1.20
C VAL A 150 -7.67 -35.17 2.63
N LYS A 151 -7.62 -34.28 3.65
CA LYS A 151 -7.82 -34.66 5.05
C LYS A 151 -9.15 -35.37 5.27
N SER A 152 -10.25 -34.77 4.82
CA SER A 152 -11.60 -35.36 4.96
C SER A 152 -11.71 -36.72 4.29
N ALA A 153 -11.13 -36.89 3.09
CA ALA A 153 -11.14 -38.18 2.40
C ALA A 153 -10.40 -39.26 3.20
N ILE A 154 -9.25 -38.94 3.79
CA ILE A 154 -8.49 -39.87 4.64
C ILE A 154 -9.25 -40.18 5.92
N ASP A 155 -9.83 -39.17 6.57
CA ASP A 155 -10.58 -39.35 7.82
C ASP A 155 -11.80 -40.25 7.59
N ILE A 156 -12.51 -40.08 6.47
CA ILE A 156 -13.64 -40.94 6.09
C ILE A 156 -13.15 -42.36 5.77
N ALA A 157 -12.12 -42.50 4.94
CA ALA A 157 -11.60 -43.80 4.53
C ALA A 157 -11.00 -44.59 5.71
N GLY A 158 -10.26 -43.92 6.59
CA GLY A 158 -9.58 -44.54 7.74
C GLY A 158 -10.53 -44.99 8.86
N ASN A 159 -11.79 -44.55 8.83
CA ASN A 159 -12.86 -44.99 9.74
C ASN A 159 -13.86 -45.94 9.07
N SER A 160 -13.57 -46.41 7.84
CA SER A 160 -14.43 -47.35 7.11
C SER A 160 -13.99 -48.79 7.34
N ASP A 161 -14.95 -49.71 7.36
CA ASP A 161 -14.72 -51.16 7.36
C ASP A 161 -14.92 -51.78 5.95
N ASP A 162 -15.24 -50.96 4.94
CA ASP A 162 -15.49 -51.41 3.56
C ASP A 162 -14.24 -51.21 2.69
N ALA A 163 -13.51 -52.31 2.46
CA ALA A 163 -12.32 -52.34 1.62
C ALA A 163 -12.59 -51.80 0.20
N GLY A 164 -13.77 -52.07 -0.37
CA GLY A 164 -14.14 -51.63 -1.72
C GLY A 164 -14.29 -50.12 -1.81
N LEU A 165 -14.90 -49.49 -0.80
CA LEU A 165 -14.99 -48.03 -0.71
C LEU A 165 -13.63 -47.36 -0.54
N ILE A 166 -12.75 -47.96 0.26
CA ILE A 166 -11.37 -47.46 0.45
C ILE A 166 -10.58 -47.52 -0.85
N GLU A 167 -10.66 -48.65 -1.59
CA GLU A 167 -10.01 -48.77 -2.90
C GLU A 167 -10.52 -47.72 -3.90
N GLN A 168 -11.82 -47.44 -3.92
CA GLN A 168 -12.39 -46.39 -4.77
C GLN A 168 -11.90 -45.00 -4.38
N ALA A 169 -11.85 -44.69 -3.07
CA ALA A 169 -11.35 -43.42 -2.57
C ALA A 169 -9.88 -43.20 -2.98
N LEU A 170 -9.03 -44.22 -2.84
CA LEU A 170 -7.63 -44.14 -3.25
C LEU A 170 -7.48 -43.86 -4.76
N LYS A 171 -8.29 -44.50 -5.61
CA LYS A 171 -8.31 -44.24 -7.06
C LYS A 171 -8.73 -42.81 -7.39
N ILE A 172 -9.74 -42.27 -6.70
CA ILE A 172 -10.19 -40.88 -6.88
C ILE A 172 -9.08 -39.88 -6.49
N LEU A 173 -8.29 -40.23 -5.48
CA LEU A 173 -7.10 -39.46 -5.07
C LEU A 173 -5.88 -39.70 -5.99
N ASN A 174 -6.07 -40.43 -7.10
CA ASN A 174 -5.03 -40.78 -8.07
C ASN A 174 -3.84 -41.55 -7.43
N ILE A 175 -4.14 -42.41 -6.45
CA ILE A 175 -3.21 -43.34 -5.83
C ILE A 175 -3.34 -44.69 -6.53
N GLU A 176 -2.20 -45.29 -6.87
CA GLU A 176 -2.14 -46.60 -7.49
C GLU A 176 -2.55 -47.68 -6.48
N VAL A 177 -3.61 -48.44 -6.81
CA VAL A 177 -4.14 -49.53 -5.97
C VAL A 177 -3.62 -50.86 -6.49
N THR A 178 -2.38 -51.20 -6.15
CA THR A 178 -1.74 -52.48 -6.47
C THR A 178 -2.32 -53.62 -5.62
N GLU A 179 -2.05 -54.88 -5.97
CA GLU A 179 -2.47 -56.03 -5.15
C GLU A 179 -1.87 -56.01 -3.73
N GLU A 180 -0.66 -55.45 -3.58
CA GLU A 180 -0.04 -55.21 -2.27
C GLU A 180 -0.86 -54.23 -1.44
N VAL A 181 -1.31 -53.12 -2.03
CA VAL A 181 -2.17 -52.12 -1.36
C VAL A 181 -3.51 -52.75 -0.97
N LYS A 182 -4.16 -53.52 -1.86
CA LYS A 182 -5.43 -54.21 -1.55
C LYS A 182 -5.30 -55.19 -0.40
N THR A 183 -4.22 -55.97 -0.40
CA THR A 183 -3.93 -56.94 0.68
C THR A 183 -3.63 -56.18 1.98
N GLY A 184 -2.89 -55.07 1.90
CA GLY A 184 -2.63 -54.16 3.01
C GLY A 184 -3.90 -53.59 3.64
N ILE A 185 -4.86 -53.11 2.83
CA ILE A 185 -6.15 -52.58 3.32
C ILE A 185 -6.91 -53.66 4.11
N LYS A 186 -7.08 -54.85 3.54
CA LYS A 186 -7.82 -55.94 4.19
C LYS A 186 -7.19 -56.35 5.52
N LYS A 187 -5.86 -56.47 5.54
CA LYS A 187 -5.11 -56.75 6.77
C LYS A 187 -5.29 -55.61 7.78
N ALA A 188 -5.21 -54.37 7.33
CA ALA A 188 -5.28 -53.21 8.22
C ALA A 188 -6.66 -52.99 8.85
N ILE A 189 -7.74 -53.34 8.15
CA ILE A 189 -9.09 -53.40 8.71
C ILE A 189 -9.16 -54.47 9.81
N LYS A 190 -8.67 -55.69 9.53
CA LYS A 190 -8.66 -56.80 10.50
C LYS A 190 -7.86 -56.45 11.76
N ASP A 191 -6.71 -55.81 11.57
CA ASP A 191 -5.79 -55.42 12.63
C ASP A 191 -6.20 -54.10 13.32
N LYS A 192 -7.32 -53.49 12.92
CA LYS A 192 -7.84 -52.19 13.42
C LYS A 192 -6.81 -51.05 13.36
N ASN A 193 -5.98 -51.03 12.32
CA ASN A 193 -4.93 -50.04 12.12
C ASN A 193 -5.01 -49.34 10.74
N LEU A 194 -6.17 -49.43 10.07
CA LEU A 194 -6.41 -48.86 8.74
C LEU A 194 -5.99 -47.40 8.61
N MET A 195 -6.31 -46.55 9.59
CA MET A 195 -5.90 -45.14 9.60
C MET A 195 -4.39 -44.97 9.47
N ALA A 196 -3.60 -45.78 10.19
CA ALA A 196 -2.14 -45.73 10.14
C ALA A 196 -1.62 -46.22 8.78
N PHE A 197 -2.23 -47.29 8.24
CA PHE A 197 -1.90 -47.80 6.91
C PHE A 197 -2.16 -46.74 5.83
N ILE A 198 -3.37 -46.16 5.78
CA ILE A 198 -3.71 -45.12 4.81
C ILE A 198 -2.76 -43.94 4.94
N LYS A 199 -2.48 -43.47 6.17
CA LYS A 199 -1.55 -42.34 6.40
C LYS A 199 -0.13 -42.55 5.87
N SER A 200 0.29 -43.80 5.68
CA SER A 200 1.59 -44.16 5.14
C SER A 200 1.65 -44.18 3.61
N LEU A 201 0.49 -44.21 2.93
CA LEU A 201 0.44 -44.31 1.48
C LEU A 201 0.95 -43.04 0.80
N PRO A 202 1.65 -43.16 -0.34
CA PRO A 202 2.12 -42.02 -1.11
C PRO A 202 0.98 -41.36 -1.89
N ILE A 203 1.02 -40.03 -1.96
CA ILE A 203 0.15 -39.18 -2.77
C ILE A 203 1.00 -38.19 -3.58
N ASN A 204 0.54 -37.91 -4.80
CA ASN A 204 1.11 -36.87 -5.63
C ASN A 204 0.56 -35.50 -5.22
N TRP A 205 1.43 -34.56 -4.90
CA TRP A 205 1.07 -33.19 -4.56
C TRP A 205 1.75 -32.20 -5.50
N ARG A 206 1.00 -31.21 -5.98
CA ARG A 206 1.54 -30.13 -6.82
C ARG A 206 2.24 -29.09 -5.93
N LEU A 207 3.52 -28.85 -6.18
CA LEU A 207 4.31 -27.83 -5.51
C LEU A 207 4.09 -26.45 -6.14
N LYS A 208 4.66 -25.41 -5.49
CA LYS A 208 4.55 -24.02 -5.93
C LYS A 208 5.06 -23.77 -7.35
N ASP A 209 6.12 -24.47 -7.75
CA ASP A 209 6.75 -24.39 -9.07
C ASP A 209 6.02 -25.24 -10.14
N ASN A 210 4.84 -25.77 -9.82
CA ASN A 210 4.06 -26.72 -10.63
C ASN A 210 4.70 -28.10 -10.81
N SER A 211 5.83 -28.39 -10.16
CA SER A 211 6.34 -29.76 -10.10
C SER A 211 5.44 -30.64 -9.23
N VAL A 212 5.56 -31.96 -9.37
CA VAL A 212 4.81 -32.93 -8.58
C VAL A 212 5.75 -33.64 -7.62
N ALA A 213 5.46 -33.54 -6.32
CA ALA A 213 6.15 -34.28 -5.28
C ALA A 213 5.33 -35.49 -4.85
N LYS A 214 6.00 -36.64 -4.72
CA LYS A 214 5.48 -37.75 -3.92
C LYS A 214 5.74 -37.45 -2.44
N VAL A 215 4.67 -37.47 -1.66
CA VAL A 215 4.66 -37.31 -0.20
C VAL A 215 3.66 -38.28 0.41
N THR A 216 3.69 -38.48 1.72
CA THR A 216 2.68 -39.28 2.41
C THR A 216 1.53 -38.40 2.89
N PHE A 217 0.41 -39.03 3.19
CA PHE A 217 -0.68 -38.35 3.89
C PHE A 217 -0.29 -37.83 5.28
N THR A 218 0.65 -38.51 5.96
CA THR A 218 1.27 -38.00 7.20
C THR A 218 1.95 -36.65 6.95
N ASP A 219 2.73 -36.53 5.87
CA ASP A 219 3.40 -35.28 5.53
C ASP A 219 2.39 -34.17 5.26
N ILE A 220 1.32 -34.44 4.50
CA ILE A 220 0.26 -33.46 4.22
C ILE A 220 -0.40 -32.96 5.50
N ASN A 221 -0.71 -33.86 6.45
CA ASN A 221 -1.28 -33.48 7.74
C ASN A 221 -0.32 -32.62 8.56
N ASN A 222 0.96 -32.97 8.61
CA ASN A 222 1.98 -32.21 9.33
C ASN A 222 2.16 -30.82 8.73
N ILE A 223 2.24 -30.73 7.40
CA ILE A 223 2.34 -29.47 6.66
C ILE A 223 1.12 -28.59 6.95
N TYR A 224 -0.09 -29.15 6.88
CA TYR A 224 -1.31 -28.41 7.15
C TYR A 224 -1.41 -27.95 8.61
N LEU A 225 -1.02 -28.80 9.57
CA LEU A 225 -0.94 -28.43 10.97
C LEU A 225 0.02 -27.25 11.18
N MET A 226 1.20 -27.29 10.57
CA MET A 226 2.18 -26.20 10.66
C MET A 226 1.65 -24.89 10.06
N TRP A 227 0.88 -24.99 8.96
CA TRP A 227 0.21 -23.83 8.37
C TRP A 227 -0.83 -23.23 9.35
N ILE A 228 -1.70 -24.07 9.94
CA ILE A 228 -2.68 -23.62 10.94
C ILE A 228 -1.97 -22.94 12.12
N LEU A 229 -0.96 -23.59 12.70
CA LEU A 229 -0.22 -23.06 13.86
C LEU A 229 0.45 -21.71 13.55
N ARG A 230 1.03 -21.56 12.35
CA ARG A 230 1.57 -20.28 11.87
C ARG A 230 0.48 -19.21 11.80
N GLY A 231 -0.67 -19.55 11.22
CA GLY A 231 -1.80 -18.63 11.11
C GLY A 231 -2.32 -18.20 12.48
N THR A 232 -2.47 -19.15 13.41
CA THR A 232 -2.86 -18.88 14.80
C THR A 232 -1.84 -17.98 15.50
N ALA A 233 -0.54 -18.26 15.39
CA ALA A 233 0.50 -17.43 15.98
C ALA A 233 0.50 -15.99 15.42
N ALA A 234 0.28 -15.84 14.11
CA ALA A 234 0.15 -14.54 13.48
C ALA A 234 -1.12 -13.80 13.95
N GLN A 235 -2.23 -14.52 14.12
CA GLN A 235 -3.50 -13.97 14.63
C GLN A 235 -3.35 -13.45 16.05
N GLU A 236 -2.68 -14.19 16.95
CA GLU A 236 -2.43 -13.75 18.32
C GLU A 236 -1.60 -12.46 18.36
N LYS A 237 -0.56 -12.37 17.52
CA LYS A 237 0.23 -11.13 17.35
C LYS A 237 -0.64 -9.97 16.86
N TYR A 238 -1.48 -10.20 15.86
CA TYR A 238 -2.40 -9.18 15.35
C TYR A 238 -3.41 -8.72 16.42
N THR A 239 -3.91 -9.63 17.24
CA THR A 239 -4.80 -9.30 18.38
C THR A 239 -4.09 -8.37 19.37
N ALA A 240 -2.84 -8.69 19.76
CA ALA A 240 -2.04 -7.84 20.64
C ALA A 240 -1.77 -6.45 20.03
N ILE A 241 -1.46 -6.39 18.73
CA ILE A 241 -1.29 -5.13 17.99
C ILE A 241 -2.59 -4.32 17.96
N THR A 242 -3.72 -4.98 17.71
CA THR A 242 -5.03 -4.33 17.67
C THR A 242 -5.39 -3.69 19.02
N LEU A 243 -5.03 -4.34 20.12
CA LEU A 243 -5.15 -3.77 21.46
C LEU A 243 -4.27 -2.53 21.63
N LYS A 244 -2.99 -2.59 21.21
CA LYS A 244 -2.11 -1.40 21.25
C LYS A 244 -2.69 -0.23 20.44
N ILE A 245 -3.23 -0.49 19.24
CA ILE A 245 -3.88 0.51 18.39
C ILE A 245 -5.11 1.09 19.09
N SER A 246 -5.93 0.27 19.73
CA SER A 246 -7.14 0.74 20.40
C SER A 246 -6.80 1.67 21.58
N THR A 247 -5.74 1.37 22.33
CA THR A 247 -5.29 2.16 23.47
C THR A 247 -4.48 3.41 23.12
N ALA A 248 -3.89 3.47 21.91
CA ALA A 248 -3.08 4.61 21.50
C ALA A 248 -3.86 5.92 21.50
N LYS A 249 -3.27 6.99 22.00
CA LYS A 249 -3.86 8.34 22.10
C LYS A 249 -3.27 9.31 21.09
N THR A 250 -2.11 8.99 20.52
CA THR A 250 -1.41 9.89 19.60
C THR A 250 -0.96 9.17 18.33
N VAL A 251 -0.67 9.93 17.28
CA VAL A 251 -0.08 9.41 16.04
C VAL A 251 1.30 8.78 16.31
N ASN A 252 2.12 9.42 17.15
CA ASN A 252 3.46 8.91 17.47
C ASN A 252 3.40 7.53 18.12
N GLU A 253 2.43 7.32 19.03
CA GLU A 253 2.19 6.00 19.63
C GLU A 253 1.78 4.97 18.58
N LEU A 254 0.92 5.34 17.62
CA LEU A 254 0.52 4.45 16.53
C LEU A 254 1.69 4.10 15.61
N GLU A 255 2.50 5.09 15.23
CA GLU A 255 3.69 4.92 14.37
C GLU A 255 4.78 4.06 15.03
N ALA A 256 4.85 4.07 16.36
CA ALA A 256 5.77 3.23 17.11
C ALA A 256 5.38 1.74 17.12
N ILE A 257 4.13 1.39 16.81
CA ILE A 257 3.68 -0.01 16.77
C ILE A 257 4.33 -0.73 15.59
N LYS A 258 4.89 -1.91 15.85
CA LYS A 258 5.55 -2.76 14.87
C LYS A 258 5.02 -4.20 14.93
N TRP A 259 5.17 -4.90 13.82
CA TRP A 259 4.94 -6.34 13.74
C TRP A 259 6.24 -7.05 14.14
N GLU A 260 6.37 -7.35 15.44
CA GLU A 260 7.49 -8.12 16.02
C GLU A 260 7.11 -9.59 16.17
#